data_AF-A0A976PGD7-F1
#
_entry.id   AF-A0A976PGD7-F1
#
_cell.length_a   1.000
_cell.length_b   1.000
_cell.length_c   1.000
_cell.angle_alpha   90.00
_cell.angle_beta   90.00
_cell.angle_gamma   90.00
#
_symmetry.space_group_name_H-M   'P 1'
#
loop_
_entity.id
_entity.type
_entity.pdbx_description
1 polymer ?
#
loop_
_entity_poly.entity_id
_entity_poly.type
_entity_poly.pdbx_seq_one_letter_code
_entity_poly.pdbx_strand_id
1 'polypeptide(L)'
;EKGNNIHIFKEKIIRLAPTPSRKFDKAKDLIGDYTDAEIVEILVDQKLREPRAPERGSSKFGRYISKELKDFVFKRAKHSCEFEGCNEKRFLQIDHIIPVAKGGENTPENLRVLCANHNQYARVQCFGAKGFT
;
A
#
# COMPACT_ATOMS: atom_id res chain seq x y z
N GLU A 1 -17.05 0.43 -5.75
CA GLU A 1 -17.68 -0.80 -6.26
C GLU A 1 -16.81 -2.01 -5.93
N LYS A 2 -17.11 -2.71 -4.82
CA LYS A 2 -16.29 -3.82 -4.27
C LYS A 2 -16.93 -5.21 -4.51
N GLY A 3 -17.76 -5.35 -5.55
CA GLY A 3 -18.53 -6.57 -5.83
C GLY A 3 -17.96 -7.47 -6.94
N ASN A 4 -17.04 -6.98 -7.78
CA ASN A 4 -16.66 -7.69 -9.01
C ASN A 4 -15.64 -8.82 -8.80
N ASN A 5 -14.77 -8.76 -7.79
CA ASN A 5 -13.71 -9.76 -7.62
C ASN A 5 -14.20 -11.11 -7.09
N ILE A 6 -15.28 -11.13 -6.30
CA ILE A 6 -15.84 -12.38 -5.74
C ILE A 6 -16.58 -13.17 -6.83
N HIS A 7 -17.25 -12.49 -7.75
CA HIS A 7 -17.93 -13.13 -8.89
C HIS A 7 -16.95 -13.77 -9.88
N ILE A 8 -15.84 -13.08 -10.19
CA ILE A 8 -14.80 -13.61 -11.09
C ILE A 8 -14.16 -14.88 -10.51
N PHE A 9 -13.99 -14.96 -9.19
CA PHE A 9 -13.44 -16.14 -8.53
C PHE A 9 -14.41 -17.34 -8.57
N LYS A 10 -15.71 -17.09 -8.36
CA LYS A 10 -16.76 -18.12 -8.44
C LYS A 10 -16.89 -18.73 -9.84
N GLU A 11 -16.80 -17.92 -10.89
CA GLU A 11 -16.89 -18.41 -12.28
C GLU A 11 -15.68 -19.26 -12.71
N LYS A 12 -14.49 -18.99 -12.16
CA LYS A 12 -13.26 -19.72 -12.50
C LYS A 12 -13.18 -21.11 -11.86
N ILE A 13 -13.80 -21.28 -10.68
CA ILE A 13 -13.81 -22.56 -9.96
C ILE A 13 -14.64 -23.63 -10.69
N ILE A 14 -15.61 -23.23 -11.53
CA ILE A 14 -16.54 -24.13 -12.22
C ILE A 14 -15.91 -24.88 -13.42
N ARG A 15 -14.69 -24.53 -13.85
CA ARG A 15 -14.02 -25.20 -14.98
C ARG A 15 -12.60 -25.68 -14.64
N LEU A 16 -12.44 -26.37 -13.52
CA LEU A 16 -11.31 -27.28 -13.40
C LEU A 16 -11.58 -28.48 -14.33
N ALA A 17 -10.70 -28.69 -15.31
CA ALA A 17 -10.76 -29.87 -16.17
C ALA A 17 -10.81 -31.14 -15.29
N PRO A 18 -11.54 -32.19 -15.70
CA PRO A 18 -11.73 -33.40 -14.90
C PRO A 18 -10.44 -34.19 -14.63
N THR A 19 -9.32 -33.78 -15.24
CA THR A 19 -8.00 -34.38 -15.05
C THR A 19 -7.01 -33.37 -14.47
N PRO A 20 -6.28 -33.74 -13.41
CA PRO A 20 -5.17 -32.94 -12.90
C PRO A 20 -4.15 -32.67 -14.02
N SER A 21 -3.70 -31.42 -14.17
CA SER A 21 -2.71 -31.07 -15.21
C SER A 21 -1.39 -31.81 -14.98
N ARG A 22 -0.54 -31.97 -16.00
CA ARG A 22 0.84 -32.54 -15.92
C ARG A 22 1.73 -31.96 -14.80
N LYS A 23 1.35 -30.81 -14.23
CA LYS A 23 2.00 -30.20 -13.05
C LYS A 23 1.63 -30.92 -11.73
N PHE A 24 0.42 -31.49 -11.63
CA PHE A 24 -0.02 -32.30 -10.50
C PHE A 24 0.71 -33.64 -10.45
N ASP A 25 0.91 -34.32 -11.58
CA ASP A 25 1.66 -35.58 -11.62
C ASP A 25 3.10 -35.39 -11.09
N LYS A 26 3.78 -34.33 -11.56
CA LYS A 26 5.10 -33.95 -11.04
C LYS A 26 5.09 -33.57 -9.56
N ALA A 27 4.00 -32.97 -9.07
CA ALA A 27 3.87 -32.62 -7.67
C ALA A 27 3.66 -33.88 -6.81
N LYS A 28 2.92 -34.88 -7.30
CA LYS A 28 2.76 -36.19 -6.64
C LYS A 28 4.13 -36.88 -6.49
N ASP A 29 4.97 -36.86 -7.53
CA ASP A 29 6.33 -37.40 -7.46
C ASP A 29 7.23 -36.71 -6.41
N LEU A 30 7.01 -35.41 -6.18
CA LEU A 30 7.80 -34.57 -5.25
C LEU A 30 7.29 -34.63 -3.81
N ILE A 31 5.99 -34.82 -3.62
CA ILE A 31 5.33 -34.71 -2.32
C ILE A 31 5.11 -36.10 -1.72
N GLY A 32 4.93 -37.16 -2.53
CA GLY A 32 4.67 -38.53 -2.09
C GLY A 32 3.24 -38.98 -2.42
N ASP A 33 2.83 -40.15 -1.91
CA ASP A 33 1.47 -40.67 -2.06
C ASP A 33 0.50 -39.92 -1.14
N TYR A 34 -0.04 -38.80 -1.64
CA TYR A 34 -1.12 -38.07 -0.98
C TYR A 34 -2.39 -38.19 -1.80
N THR A 35 -3.49 -38.43 -1.11
CA THR A 35 -4.82 -38.37 -1.71
C THR A 35 -5.15 -36.93 -2.10
N ASP A 36 -6.03 -36.79 -3.10
CA ASP A 36 -6.48 -35.46 -3.53
C ASP A 36 -7.15 -34.69 -2.35
N ALA A 37 -7.76 -35.40 -1.40
CA ALA A 37 -8.34 -34.83 -0.19
C ALA A 37 -7.28 -34.25 0.76
N GLU A 38 -6.19 -34.98 1.03
CA GLU A 38 -5.10 -34.53 1.90
C GLU A 38 -4.38 -33.32 1.30
N ILE A 39 -4.19 -33.30 -0.02
CA ILE A 39 -3.62 -32.15 -0.73
C ILE A 39 -4.52 -30.92 -0.56
N VAL A 40 -5.83 -31.09 -0.72
CA VAL A 40 -6.79 -29.99 -0.55
C VAL A 40 -6.75 -29.46 0.89
N GLU A 41 -6.71 -30.34 1.89
CA GLU A 41 -6.66 -29.95 3.30
C GLU A 41 -5.40 -29.14 3.63
N ILE A 42 -4.23 -29.62 3.16
CA ILE A 42 -2.95 -28.91 3.33
C ILE A 42 -2.98 -27.54 2.64
N LEU A 43 -3.48 -27.46 1.41
CA LEU A 43 -3.55 -26.20 0.67
C LEU A 43 -4.54 -25.21 1.30
N VAL A 44 -5.67 -25.71 1.83
CA VAL A 44 -6.64 -24.88 2.56
C VAL A 44 -6.02 -24.35 3.84
N ASP A 45 -5.37 -25.18 4.65
CA ASP A 45 -4.72 -24.75 5.88
C ASP A 45 -3.60 -23.73 5.62
N GLN A 46 -2.77 -23.95 4.60
CA GLN A 46 -1.78 -22.97 4.15
C GLN A 46 -2.44 -21.65 3.77
N LYS A 47 -3.52 -21.67 2.98
CA LYS A 47 -4.21 -20.45 2.53
C LYS A 47 -4.88 -19.70 3.69
N LEU A 48 -5.38 -20.42 4.69
CA LEU A 48 -5.98 -19.83 5.88
C LEU A 48 -4.94 -19.26 6.85
N ARG A 49 -3.72 -19.82 6.89
CA ARG A 49 -2.60 -19.37 7.74
C ARG A 49 -1.74 -18.28 7.12
N GLU A 50 -1.81 -18.09 5.81
CA GLU A 50 -1.11 -16.99 5.14
C GLU A 50 -1.48 -15.65 5.83
N PRO A 51 -0.51 -14.94 6.46
CA PRO A 51 -0.79 -13.61 6.96
C PRO A 51 -1.25 -12.78 5.78
N ARG A 52 -2.39 -12.08 5.93
CA ARG A 52 -2.83 -11.15 4.88
C ARG A 52 -1.68 -10.19 4.65
N ALA A 53 -1.01 -10.31 3.51
CA ALA A 53 -0.03 -9.32 3.11
C ALA A 53 -0.74 -7.96 3.27
N PRO A 54 -0.13 -6.98 3.96
CA PRO A 54 -0.73 -5.65 4.01
C PRO A 54 -1.07 -5.30 2.57
N GLU A 55 -2.31 -4.83 2.32
CA GLU A 55 -2.69 -4.36 1.00
C GLU A 55 -1.61 -3.36 0.60
N ARG A 56 -0.70 -3.80 -0.27
CA ARG A 56 0.40 -2.96 -0.75
C ARG A 56 -0.28 -1.98 -1.68
N GLY A 57 -0.81 -0.90 -1.10
CA GLY A 57 -1.28 0.27 -1.82
C GLY A 57 -0.24 0.56 -2.88
N SER A 58 -0.69 0.56 -4.13
CA SER A 58 0.14 0.40 -5.34
C SER A 58 1.44 1.21 -5.26
N SER A 59 2.51 0.49 -4.91
CA SER A 59 3.85 1.03 -4.87
C SER A 59 4.31 1.28 -6.30
N LYS A 60 4.18 2.54 -6.73
CA LYS A 60 5.05 3.25 -7.69
C LYS A 60 4.69 4.75 -7.80
N PHE A 61 3.47 5.15 -7.46
CA PHE A 61 2.99 6.53 -7.64
C PHE A 61 2.77 7.35 -6.36
N GLY A 62 2.74 6.73 -5.17
CA GLY A 62 2.39 7.43 -3.92
C GLY A 62 3.28 8.62 -3.53
N ARG A 63 4.54 8.68 -4.00
CA ARG A 63 5.43 9.83 -3.72
C ARG A 63 5.41 10.92 -4.80
N TYR A 64 4.94 10.62 -6.01
CA TYR A 64 4.95 11.60 -7.09
C TYR A 64 3.73 12.51 -6.99
N ILE A 65 3.98 13.76 -6.60
CA ILE A 65 2.97 14.82 -6.58
C ILE A 65 3.07 15.56 -7.92
N SER A 66 1.97 15.64 -8.67
CA SER A 66 1.92 16.34 -9.96
C SER A 66 2.24 17.83 -9.78
N LYS A 67 2.70 18.49 -10.84
CA LYS A 67 3.04 19.91 -10.78
C LYS A 67 1.82 20.77 -10.44
N GLU A 68 0.68 20.44 -11.02
CA GLU A 68 -0.59 21.14 -10.80
C GLU A 68 -1.01 21.06 -9.33
N LEU A 69 -0.86 19.88 -8.72
CA LEU A 69 -1.18 19.68 -7.31
C LEU A 69 -0.17 20.41 -6.40
N LYS A 70 1.12 20.41 -6.74
CA LYS A 70 2.12 21.22 -6.01
C LYS A 70 1.76 22.70 -6.03
N ASP A 71 1.48 23.24 -7.22
CA ASP A 71 1.13 24.65 -7.40
C ASP A 71 -0.15 25.00 -6.63
N PHE A 72 -1.16 24.13 -6.66
CA PHE A 72 -2.38 24.29 -5.87
C PHE A 72 -2.09 24.38 -4.36
N VAL A 73 -1.32 23.42 -3.82
CA VAL A 73 -1.00 23.35 -2.38
C VAL A 73 -0.18 24.57 -1.94
N PHE A 74 0.80 25.01 -2.74
CA PHE A 74 1.58 26.21 -2.44
C PHE A 74 0.74 27.49 -2.46
N LYS A 75 -0.17 27.64 -3.43
CA LYS A 75 -1.07 28.78 -3.49
C LYS A 75 -2.03 28.81 -2.31
N ARG A 76 -2.61 27.66 -1.94
CA ARG A 76 -3.49 27.52 -0.76
C ARG A 76 -2.77 27.97 0.51
N ALA A 77 -1.53 27.51 0.68
CA ALA A 77 -0.68 27.87 1.82
C ALA A 77 -0.13 29.31 1.76
N LYS A 78 -0.50 30.11 0.76
CA LYS A 78 0.01 31.47 0.53
C LYS A 78 1.54 31.55 0.55
N HIS A 79 2.21 30.49 0.06
CA HIS A 79 3.66 30.35 0.13
C HIS A 79 4.24 30.60 1.54
N SER A 80 3.60 30.04 2.56
CA SER A 80 4.03 30.10 3.97
C SER A 80 3.90 28.72 4.62
N CYS A 81 4.67 28.48 5.67
CA CYS A 81 4.52 27.32 6.53
C CYS A 81 3.11 27.30 7.15
N GLU A 82 2.42 26.16 7.09
CA GLU A 82 1.09 25.92 7.68
C GLU A 82 1.19 25.29 9.09
N PHE A 83 2.35 25.42 9.75
CA PHE A 83 2.50 24.97 11.14
C PHE A 83 2.04 26.08 12.08
N GLU A 84 1.27 25.73 13.11
CA GLU A 84 0.72 26.68 14.07
C GLU A 84 1.81 27.59 14.68
N GLY A 85 1.61 28.90 14.59
CA GLY A 85 2.56 29.91 15.08
C GLY A 85 3.79 30.13 14.19
N CYS A 86 3.89 29.49 13.01
CA CYS A 86 4.98 29.70 12.06
C CYS A 86 4.54 30.55 10.86
N ASN A 87 5.37 31.52 10.47
CA ASN A 87 5.17 32.36 9.27
C ASN A 87 6.38 32.32 8.31
N GLU A 88 7.19 31.27 8.37
CA GLU A 88 8.36 31.11 7.50
C GLU A 88 7.92 30.96 6.04
N LYS A 89 8.63 31.63 5.13
CA LYS A 89 8.36 31.65 3.68
C LYS A 89 9.49 31.05 2.85
N ARG A 90 10.60 30.68 3.49
CA ARG A 90 11.79 30.09 2.86
C ARG A 90 11.87 28.60 3.11
N PHE A 91 12.58 27.90 2.22
CA PHE A 91 12.86 26.46 2.31
C PHE A 91 11.60 25.62 2.57
N LEU A 92 10.52 25.99 1.89
CA LEU A 92 9.22 25.34 2.00
C LEU A 92 9.22 24.00 1.28
N GLN A 93 8.56 23.02 1.87
CA GLN A 93 8.46 21.65 1.42
C GLN A 93 7.00 21.20 1.55
N ILE A 94 6.55 20.37 0.61
CA ILE A 94 5.25 19.72 0.73
C ILE A 94 5.41 18.48 1.60
N ASP A 95 4.58 18.39 2.62
CA ASP A 95 4.51 17.28 3.58
C ASP A 95 3.14 16.60 3.48
N HIS A 96 3.13 15.29 3.75
CA HIS A 96 1.91 14.51 3.86
C HIS A 96 1.49 14.45 5.34
N ILE A 97 0.28 14.93 5.66
CA ILE A 97 -0.27 14.88 7.02
C ILE A 97 -0.32 13.44 7.52
N ILE A 98 -0.86 12.53 6.70
CA ILE A 98 -0.70 11.09 6.84
C ILE A 98 0.41 10.68 5.87
N PRO A 99 1.58 10.24 6.33
CA PRO A 99 2.67 9.89 5.44
C PRO A 99 2.33 8.72 4.51
N VAL A 100 2.96 8.71 3.33
CA VAL A 100 2.83 7.62 2.34
C VAL A 100 3.13 6.24 2.96
N ALA A 101 4.13 6.15 3.85
CA ALA A 101 4.48 4.91 4.54
C ALA A 101 3.37 4.37 5.47
N LYS A 102 2.41 5.23 5.86
CA LYS A 102 1.22 4.89 6.64
C LYS A 102 -0.05 4.86 5.77
N GLY A 103 0.08 4.80 4.44
CA GLY A 103 -1.04 4.72 3.51
C GLY A 103 -1.61 6.08 3.08
N GLY A 104 -0.92 7.18 3.34
CA GLY A 104 -1.36 8.50 2.89
C GLY A 104 -1.36 8.68 1.38
N GLU A 105 -2.41 9.32 0.87
CA GLU A 105 -2.62 9.60 -0.55
C GLU A 105 -2.15 11.00 -0.96
N ASN A 106 -2.00 11.24 -2.27
CA ASN A 106 -1.69 12.56 -2.85
C ASN A 106 -2.98 13.36 -3.09
N THR A 107 -3.72 13.63 -2.02
CA THR A 107 -4.92 14.49 -2.08
C THR A 107 -4.61 15.89 -1.55
N PRO A 108 -5.26 16.94 -2.06
CA PRO A 108 -5.07 18.30 -1.55
C PRO A 108 -5.27 18.44 -0.03
N GLU A 109 -6.15 17.61 0.54
CA GLU A 109 -6.50 17.59 1.96
C GLU A 109 -5.40 16.92 2.80
N ASN A 110 -4.68 15.95 2.24
CA ASN A 110 -3.59 15.25 2.92
C ASN A 110 -2.23 15.94 2.74
N LEU A 111 -2.15 16.96 1.89
CA LEU A 111 -0.93 17.71 1.65
C LEU A 111 -0.94 19.05 2.39
N ARG A 112 0.22 19.44 2.91
CA ARG A 112 0.48 20.75 3.52
C ARG A 112 1.85 21.28 3.18
N VAL A 113 2.07 22.58 3.37
CA VAL A 113 3.37 23.24 3.19
C VAL A 113 4.01 23.50 4.54
N LEU A 114 5.25 23.02 4.73
CA LEU A 114 6.04 23.25 5.94
C LEU A 114 7.41 23.82 5.58
N CYS A 115 8.01 24.62 6.46
CA CYS A 115 9.44 24.92 6.36
C CYS A 115 10.27 23.68 6.69
N ALA A 116 11.53 23.65 6.28
CA ALA A 116 12.43 22.52 6.51
C ALA A 116 12.47 22.05 7.98
N ASN A 117 12.48 22.97 8.95
CA ASN A 117 12.50 22.65 10.38
C ASN A 117 11.21 21.95 10.83
N HIS A 118 10.03 22.49 10.47
CA HIS A 118 8.76 21.87 10.84
C HIS A 118 8.50 20.57 10.07
N ASN A 119 8.99 20.43 8.84
CA ASN A 119 8.93 19.16 8.13
C ASN A 119 9.78 18.09 8.84
N GLN A 120 11.00 18.43 9.28
CA GLN A 120 11.82 17.51 10.07
C GLN A 120 11.15 17.15 11.40
N TYR A 121 10.60 18.14 12.11
CA TYR A 121 9.83 17.91 13.34
C TYR A 121 8.66 16.94 13.12
N ALA A 122 7.83 17.18 12.10
CA ALA A 122 6.70 16.32 11.76
C ALA A 122 7.13 14.86 11.45
N ARG A 123 8.25 14.69 10.74
CA ARG A 123 8.83 13.37 10.47
C ARG A 123 9.25 12.65 11.76
N VAL A 124 9.94 13.36 12.67
CA VAL A 124 10.36 12.79 13.97
C VAL A 124 9.15 12.42 14.82
N GLN A 125 8.10 13.26 14.86
CA GLN A 125 6.86 12.94 15.57
C GLN A 125 6.17 11.68 15.02
N CYS A 126 6.21 11.47 13.70
CA CYS A 126 5.48 10.38 13.07
C CYS A 126 6.21 9.02 13.12
N PHE A 127 7.55 9.03 13.00
CA PHE A 127 8.37 7.81 12.87
C PHE A 127 9.35 7.59 14.04
N GLY A 128 9.46 8.55 14.96
CA GLY A 128 10.45 8.55 16.03
C GLY A 128 11.86 8.90 15.52
N ALA A 129 12.77 9.20 16.45
CA ALA A 129 14.14 9.63 16.13
C ALA A 129 15.00 8.56 15.45
N LYS A 130 14.62 7.27 15.50
CA LYS A 130 15.38 6.14 14.94
C LYS A 130 14.96 5.75 13.51
N GLY A 131 13.92 6.36 12.94
CA GLY A 131 13.41 6.01 11.60
C GLY A 131 14.23 6.57 10.42
N PHE A 132 15.52 6.88 10.62
CA PHE A 132 16.33 7.66 9.69
C PHE A 132 17.68 7.03 9.30
N THR A 133 17.82 5.70 9.42
CA THR A 133 18.94 4.96 8.80
C THR A 133 18.57 4.44 7.43
#